data_AF-A0A937TL64-F1
#
_entry.id   AF-A0A937TL64-F1
#
_cell.length_a   1.000
_cell.length_b   1.000
_cell.length_c   1.000
_cell.angle_alpha   90.00
_cell.angle_beta   90.00
_cell.angle_gamma   90.00
#
_symmetry.space_group_name_H-M   'P 1'
#
loop_
_entity.id
_entity.type
_entity.pdbx_description
1 polymer ?
#
loop_
_entity_poly.entity_id
_entity_poly.type
_entity_poly.pdbx_seq_one_letter_code
_entity_poly.pdbx_strand_id
1 'polypeptide(L)'
;MKKSIAYFSLVLAILVLNQLSAQTVIVKEQNSQVQLWIEAEAGSIHTPMMVHDTEAASGGQYIEVRGGNNNIKNAPSDGHTIYQFSVEKAGTYKIWGRVNINMHDEDAFWVKMDDENWVKWKGIEVGCKWHWDEVHDNLRNNQVVIYDLEAGMHTLVLTYGMDQTRLDKWLVTNDLEYNPTEAGPRAEAIIKSSPKMPVVNKTVRFDGSASFSTEGSVVTYNWDFGNGEKVTGVSVEHTFSAAGEYPVKLVITDDAGLTCRVTKTVTVYTEEPVARFKYYPDRTKANEVVTFDASESYNATGKIVTYTWDFGDGSRGEGITVDHPFAAAGEYYTTLTVTDNGGKTKNETRLVTVITGEPKKIIYETDMCLDADDVGALAMLHGLANNSEVDLLAVCFNEVHPSGAAAIDAMNTWYGRGDIPVGIYKKNLPDPDLSFYLDALTKFPHDLDQESALSAVEVYKNVLSKQPDKSVTIVSVGFIVNLYDLLKEAPDLIEHKVAELVIMGGPRGGGFNLGRHNTSSLTEYLLEHWPSPIVFSGAGTGIFTGEGLENSALENPIREAYYQFFNSNFCQRHSWDQMAVLYGVRGIADYFSEPTDVDRWGLGPGRRLSLRTLLTRDEYARIIENLMIAPPFE
;
A
#
# COMPACT_ATOMS: atom_id res chain seq x y z
N MET A 1 -60.45 27.98 -15.26
CA MET A 1 -59.44 27.01 -15.73
C MET A 1 -58.18 27.77 -16.18
N LYS A 2 -57.30 28.14 -15.25
CA LYS A 2 -55.97 28.73 -15.49
C LYS A 2 -55.12 28.40 -14.26
N LYS A 3 -54.58 27.19 -14.24
CA LYS A 3 -53.50 26.65 -13.39
C LYS A 3 -53.25 25.25 -13.97
N SER A 4 -52.06 25.04 -14.56
CA SER A 4 -51.48 23.79 -15.07
C SER A 4 -50.78 23.98 -16.42
N ILE A 5 -49.84 24.93 -16.53
CA ILE A 5 -48.82 24.96 -17.59
C ILE A 5 -47.59 25.66 -16.99
N ALA A 6 -46.75 24.94 -16.23
CA ALA A 6 -45.44 25.43 -15.77
C ALA A 6 -44.43 24.32 -15.37
N TYR A 7 -44.70 23.04 -15.63
CA TYR A 7 -43.86 21.94 -15.13
C TYR A 7 -43.41 20.93 -16.20
N PHE A 8 -43.40 21.31 -17.49
CA PHE A 8 -43.25 20.32 -18.57
C PHE A 8 -42.24 20.67 -19.67
N SER A 9 -41.19 21.45 -19.38
CA SER A 9 -40.22 21.84 -20.43
C SER A 9 -38.73 21.64 -20.09
N LEU A 10 -38.37 20.85 -19.07
CA LEU A 10 -36.95 20.60 -18.75
C LEU A 10 -36.51 19.12 -18.77
N VAL A 11 -37.42 18.17 -18.98
CA VAL A 11 -37.08 16.73 -18.83
C VAL A 11 -36.78 16.01 -20.17
N LEU A 12 -37.03 16.63 -21.33
CA LEU A 12 -36.99 15.91 -22.62
C LEU A 12 -35.73 16.07 -23.46
N ALA A 13 -34.67 16.74 -22.97
CA ALA A 13 -33.43 16.95 -23.75
C ALA A 13 -32.29 15.95 -23.42
N ILE A 14 -32.46 15.05 -22.44
CA ILE A 14 -31.37 14.19 -21.92
C ILE A 14 -31.33 12.79 -22.57
N LEU A 15 -32.25 12.46 -23.48
CA LEU A 15 -32.42 11.08 -23.95
C LEU A 15 -31.72 10.69 -25.26
N VAL A 16 -30.83 11.52 -25.82
CA VAL A 16 -30.01 11.11 -26.98
C VAL A 16 -28.62 11.73 -26.91
N LEU A 17 -27.71 11.08 -26.18
CA LEU A 17 -26.29 10.86 -26.53
C LEU A 17 -25.57 10.16 -25.37
N ASN A 18 -25.16 8.92 -25.63
CA ASN A 18 -24.17 8.20 -24.82
C ASN A 18 -22.83 8.96 -24.89
N GLN A 19 -22.38 9.49 -23.74
CA GLN A 19 -20.98 9.65 -23.25
C GLN A 19 -20.90 10.89 -22.34
N LEU A 20 -20.90 10.65 -21.03
CA LEU A 20 -20.56 11.50 -19.87
C LEU A 20 -20.42 13.02 -20.14
N SER A 21 -21.50 13.76 -19.91
CA SER A 21 -21.43 15.16 -19.48
C SER A 21 -21.61 15.19 -17.96
N ALA A 22 -20.73 15.90 -17.24
CA ALA A 22 -20.72 16.00 -15.79
C ALA A 22 -22.12 16.19 -15.17
N GLN A 23 -22.44 15.41 -14.14
CA GLN A 23 -23.65 15.64 -13.35
C GLN A 23 -23.32 16.67 -12.25
N THR A 24 -23.32 17.94 -12.63
CA THR A 24 -23.25 19.05 -11.66
C THR A 24 -24.55 19.07 -10.86
N VAL A 25 -24.45 18.95 -9.55
CA VAL A 25 -25.61 19.11 -8.66
C VAL A 25 -25.64 20.53 -8.13
N ILE A 26 -26.78 21.18 -8.35
CA ILE A 26 -27.02 22.56 -7.92
C ILE A 26 -27.94 22.52 -6.72
N VAL A 27 -27.40 22.80 -5.54
CA VAL A 27 -28.21 23.03 -4.35
C VAL A 27 -28.41 24.54 -4.21
N LYS A 28 -29.65 25.00 -4.42
CA LYS A 28 -30.08 26.38 -4.15
C LYS A 28 -30.91 26.39 -2.88
N GLU A 29 -30.31 26.68 -1.74
CA GLU A 29 -31.08 26.87 -0.51
C GLU A 29 -30.92 28.29 0.03
N GLN A 30 -32.04 29.03 -0.02
CA GLN A 30 -32.31 30.35 0.55
C GLN A 30 -31.38 31.52 0.13
N ASN A 31 -31.99 32.70 -0.02
CA ASN A 31 -31.30 33.99 -0.08
C ASN A 31 -30.25 34.21 -1.21
N SER A 32 -30.32 33.46 -2.32
CA SER A 32 -29.39 33.57 -3.47
C SER A 32 -28.01 32.92 -3.29
N GLN A 33 -27.83 32.09 -2.26
CA GLN A 33 -26.66 31.23 -2.13
C GLN A 33 -26.73 30.09 -3.17
N VAL A 34 -25.58 29.75 -3.75
CA VAL A 34 -25.39 28.77 -4.81
C VAL A 34 -24.27 27.83 -4.39
N GLN A 35 -24.55 26.53 -4.41
CA GLN A 35 -23.54 25.49 -4.22
C GLN A 35 -23.60 24.54 -5.43
N LEU A 36 -22.49 24.45 -6.15
CA LEU A 36 -22.30 23.54 -7.28
C LEU A 36 -21.35 22.42 -6.85
N TRP A 37 -21.87 21.20 -6.82
CA TRP A 37 -21.11 20.01 -6.47
C TRP A 37 -20.78 19.23 -7.73
N ILE A 38 -19.51 18.88 -7.92
CA ILE A 38 -19.02 18.20 -9.13
C ILE A 38 -18.10 17.06 -8.69
N GLU A 39 -18.49 15.81 -8.97
CA GLU A 39 -17.62 14.65 -8.75
C GLU A 39 -16.34 14.79 -9.59
N ALA A 40 -15.18 14.47 -9.03
CA ALA A 40 -13.90 14.66 -9.71
C ALA A 40 -13.84 13.85 -11.01
N GLU A 41 -14.29 12.60 -10.99
CA GLU A 41 -14.29 11.73 -12.16
C GLU A 41 -15.27 12.15 -13.27
N ALA A 42 -16.13 13.15 -13.00
CA ALA A 42 -17.10 13.66 -13.98
C ALA A 42 -16.47 14.60 -15.01
N GLY A 43 -15.22 15.03 -14.81
CA GLY A 43 -14.48 15.85 -15.75
C GLY A 43 -14.03 15.09 -17.01
N SER A 44 -13.63 15.84 -18.04
CA SER A 44 -12.88 15.27 -19.17
C SER A 44 -11.44 15.03 -18.74
N ILE A 45 -11.12 13.77 -18.41
CA ILE A 45 -9.85 13.36 -17.82
C ILE A 45 -8.88 12.92 -18.90
N HIS A 46 -7.69 13.50 -18.88
CA HIS A 46 -6.60 13.19 -19.80
C HIS A 46 -5.41 12.60 -19.02
N THR A 47 -4.74 11.61 -19.62
CA THR A 47 -3.54 10.98 -19.06
C THR A 47 -2.46 12.04 -18.77
N PRO A 48 -1.67 11.91 -17.67
CA PRO A 48 -1.59 10.77 -16.74
C PRO A 48 -2.62 10.71 -15.59
N MET A 49 -3.63 11.59 -15.56
CA MET A 49 -4.72 11.49 -14.56
C MET A 49 -5.52 10.19 -14.76
N MET A 50 -5.85 9.51 -13.67
CA MET A 50 -6.58 8.24 -13.69
C MET A 50 -7.74 8.24 -12.70
N VAL A 51 -8.77 7.46 -13.02
CA VAL A 51 -9.93 7.24 -12.16
C VAL A 51 -9.79 5.92 -11.42
N HIS A 52 -10.07 5.93 -10.12
CA HIS A 52 -10.04 4.77 -9.25
C HIS A 52 -11.40 4.56 -8.57
N ASP A 53 -11.84 3.31 -8.45
CA ASP A 53 -13.04 2.94 -7.67
C ASP A 53 -12.68 2.84 -6.17
N THR A 54 -13.50 3.41 -5.28
CA THR A 54 -13.40 3.19 -3.82
C THR A 54 -14.72 3.55 -3.12
N GLU A 55 -15.10 2.80 -2.08
CA GLU A 55 -16.30 3.10 -1.27
C GLU A 55 -16.13 4.36 -0.39
N ALA A 56 -14.90 4.82 -0.16
CA ALA A 56 -14.60 6.01 0.65
C ALA A 56 -14.82 7.35 -0.09
N ALA A 57 -14.99 7.29 -1.41
CA ALA A 57 -15.28 8.40 -2.30
C ALA A 57 -16.78 8.66 -2.36
N SER A 58 -17.20 9.92 -2.51
CA SER A 58 -18.60 10.28 -2.38
C SER A 58 -19.47 9.81 -3.55
N GLY A 59 -18.90 9.65 -4.75
CA GLY A 59 -19.52 8.99 -5.91
C GLY A 59 -19.04 7.55 -6.16
N GLY A 60 -18.22 7.01 -5.26
CA GLY A 60 -17.58 5.71 -5.41
C GLY A 60 -16.34 5.70 -6.31
N GLN A 61 -15.89 6.86 -6.80
CA GLN A 61 -14.64 7.03 -7.56
C GLN A 61 -13.90 8.31 -7.15
N TYR A 62 -12.59 8.32 -7.39
CA TYR A 62 -11.74 9.51 -7.24
C TYR A 62 -10.72 9.58 -8.38
N ILE A 63 -10.11 10.75 -8.57
CA ILE A 63 -8.99 10.95 -9.48
C ILE A 63 -7.66 10.91 -8.72
N GLU A 64 -6.67 10.24 -9.31
CA GLU A 64 -5.28 10.18 -8.83
C GLU A 64 -4.28 10.36 -9.97
N VAL A 65 -3.07 10.76 -9.62
CA VAL A 65 -1.90 10.80 -10.51
C VAL A 65 -0.90 9.77 -10.00
N ARG A 66 -0.47 8.81 -10.83
CA ARG A 66 0.57 7.84 -10.42
C ARG A 66 1.96 8.21 -10.92
N GLY A 67 2.93 8.13 -9.99
CA GLY A 67 4.32 7.70 -10.13
C GLY A 67 5.26 8.56 -10.97
N GLY A 68 6.29 9.11 -10.34
CA GLY A 68 7.52 9.59 -10.99
C GLY A 68 7.59 11.10 -11.23
N ASN A 69 6.65 11.86 -10.66
CA ASN A 69 6.57 13.31 -10.81
C ASN A 69 6.41 13.97 -9.44
N ASN A 70 7.51 14.51 -8.90
CA ASN A 70 7.51 15.21 -7.62
C ASN A 70 7.91 16.67 -7.87
N ASN A 71 7.23 17.61 -7.22
CA ASN A 71 7.59 19.03 -7.20
C ASN A 71 7.65 19.69 -8.59
N ILE A 72 6.57 19.55 -9.37
CA ILE A 72 6.51 20.18 -10.70
C ILE A 72 6.39 21.70 -10.54
N LYS A 73 7.45 22.40 -10.97
CA LYS A 73 7.59 23.86 -10.82
C LYS A 73 6.57 24.68 -11.59
N ASN A 74 6.06 24.17 -12.71
CA ASN A 74 5.08 24.84 -13.56
C ASN A 74 3.94 23.88 -13.90
N ALA A 75 2.71 24.38 -14.05
CA ALA A 75 1.58 23.57 -14.47
C ALA A 75 1.91 22.77 -15.75
N PRO A 76 1.80 21.42 -15.71
CA PRO A 76 2.04 20.59 -16.88
C PRO A 76 1.15 20.94 -18.08
N SER A 77 1.67 20.74 -19.28
CA SER A 77 0.90 20.90 -20.52
C SER A 77 -0.04 19.73 -20.82
N ASP A 78 0.20 18.59 -20.18
CA ASP A 78 -0.55 17.34 -20.26
C ASP A 78 -1.24 17.02 -18.92
N GLY A 79 -2.02 15.92 -18.87
CA GLY A 79 -2.66 15.47 -17.63
C GLY A 79 -3.73 16.38 -17.06
N HIS A 80 -4.65 16.85 -17.89
CA HIS A 80 -5.70 17.76 -17.43
C HIS A 80 -6.99 17.03 -17.13
N THR A 81 -7.70 17.49 -16.10
CA THR A 81 -9.11 17.22 -15.93
C THR A 81 -9.90 18.51 -16.11
N ILE A 82 -10.84 18.51 -17.05
CA ILE A 82 -11.60 19.70 -17.44
C ILE A 82 -13.06 19.53 -17.01
N TYR A 83 -13.56 20.47 -16.20
CA TYR A 83 -14.93 20.50 -15.69
C TYR A 83 -15.66 21.69 -16.31
N GLN A 84 -16.84 21.46 -16.86
CA GLN A 84 -17.71 22.51 -17.40
C GLN A 84 -18.95 22.66 -16.52
N PHE A 85 -19.26 23.90 -16.14
CA PHE A 85 -20.44 24.21 -15.33
C PHE A 85 -21.00 25.59 -15.72
N SER A 86 -22.24 25.88 -15.30
CA SER A 86 -22.85 27.18 -15.52
C SER A 86 -23.26 27.85 -14.22
N VAL A 87 -23.06 29.16 -14.12
CA VAL A 87 -23.63 29.98 -13.04
C VAL A 87 -24.76 30.84 -13.58
N GLU A 88 -25.90 30.84 -12.91
CA GLU A 88 -27.08 31.60 -13.37
C GLU A 88 -27.00 33.10 -13.08
N LYS A 89 -26.26 33.46 -12.03
CA LYS A 89 -26.08 34.85 -11.59
C LYS A 89 -24.60 35.11 -11.44
N ALA A 90 -24.19 36.26 -11.99
CA ALA A 90 -22.86 36.77 -11.77
C ALA A 90 -22.62 37.01 -10.27
N GLY A 91 -21.39 36.79 -9.82
CA GLY A 91 -21.00 36.97 -8.43
C GLY A 91 -19.60 36.45 -8.15
N THR A 92 -19.19 36.60 -6.90
CA THR A 92 -17.90 36.10 -6.41
C THR A 92 -18.07 34.69 -5.86
N TYR A 93 -17.25 33.77 -6.31
CA TYR A 93 -17.28 32.36 -5.95
C TYR A 93 -15.94 31.92 -5.35
N LYS A 94 -16.01 30.97 -4.41
CA LYS A 94 -14.88 30.22 -3.85
C LYS A 94 -14.97 28.76 -4.31
N ILE A 95 -13.81 28.10 -4.37
CA ILE A 95 -13.69 26.68 -4.75
C ILE A 95 -13.07 25.89 -3.60
N TRP A 96 -13.64 24.71 -3.34
CA TRP A 96 -13.09 23.70 -2.44
C TRP A 96 -12.91 22.39 -3.19
N GLY A 97 -11.90 21.61 -2.84
CA GLY A 97 -11.79 20.22 -3.26
C GLY A 97 -11.70 19.27 -2.08
N ARG A 98 -12.36 18.12 -2.20
CA ARG A 98 -12.26 17.01 -1.25
C ARG A 98 -11.08 16.14 -1.63
N VAL A 99 -10.04 16.17 -0.82
CA VAL A 99 -8.71 15.62 -1.13
C VAL A 99 -8.25 14.60 -0.11
N ASN A 100 -7.34 13.73 -0.51
CA ASN A 100 -6.67 12.77 0.37
C ASN A 100 -5.20 12.66 -0.05
N ILE A 101 -4.31 13.21 0.78
CA ILE A 101 -2.89 13.37 0.49
C ILE A 101 -2.10 12.58 1.55
N ASN A 102 -1.33 11.58 1.10
CA ASN A 102 -0.64 10.63 1.98
C ASN A 102 0.85 10.92 2.19
N MET A 103 1.43 11.87 1.45
CA MET A 103 2.87 12.12 1.45
C MET A 103 3.16 13.60 1.69
N HIS A 104 4.26 13.85 2.41
CA HIS A 104 4.77 15.18 2.68
C HIS A 104 5.56 15.71 1.47
N ASP A 105 4.90 16.38 0.53
CA ASP A 105 5.57 17.29 -0.41
C ASP A 105 4.68 18.51 -0.68
N GLU A 106 5.32 19.62 -1.05
CA GLU A 106 4.73 20.95 -1.05
C GLU A 106 3.77 21.21 -2.23
N ASP A 107 3.49 20.29 -3.16
CA ASP A 107 2.89 20.63 -4.46
C ASP A 107 1.76 19.70 -4.93
N ALA A 108 0.58 19.75 -4.32
CA ALA A 108 -0.48 18.79 -4.64
C ALA A 108 -1.05 18.95 -6.07
N PHE A 109 -1.56 20.13 -6.43
CA PHE A 109 -2.27 20.35 -7.68
C PHE A 109 -2.02 21.73 -8.29
N TRP A 110 -2.38 21.87 -9.57
CA TRP A 110 -2.55 23.16 -10.23
C TRP A 110 -4.00 23.30 -10.69
N VAL A 111 -4.59 24.47 -10.48
CA VAL A 111 -5.99 24.75 -10.80
C VAL A 111 -6.09 26.05 -11.59
N LYS A 112 -7.00 26.13 -12.56
CA LYS A 112 -7.36 27.41 -13.20
C LYS A 112 -8.86 27.47 -13.51
N MET A 113 -9.40 28.69 -13.48
CA MET A 113 -10.76 29.00 -13.93
C MET A 113 -10.69 29.68 -15.28
N ASP A 114 -11.48 29.23 -16.24
CA ASP A 114 -11.55 29.75 -17.60
C ASP A 114 -10.16 29.92 -18.24
N ASP A 115 -9.90 31.13 -18.76
CA ASP A 115 -8.63 31.56 -19.36
C ASP A 115 -7.73 32.30 -18.36
N GLU A 116 -8.00 32.20 -17.06
CA GLU A 116 -7.14 32.78 -16.03
C GLU A 116 -5.80 32.03 -15.88
N ASN A 117 -4.88 32.65 -15.12
CA ASN A 117 -3.59 32.04 -14.83
C ASN A 117 -3.74 30.83 -13.90
N TRP A 118 -2.81 29.88 -14.04
CA TRP A 118 -2.69 28.75 -13.13
C TRP A 118 -2.41 29.21 -11.69
N VAL A 119 -3.15 28.63 -10.77
CA VAL A 119 -2.98 28.68 -9.33
C VAL A 119 -2.28 27.40 -8.88
N LYS A 120 -1.21 27.53 -8.09
CA LYS A 120 -0.57 26.39 -7.45
C LYS A 120 -1.25 26.12 -6.11
N TRP A 121 -2.03 25.05 -6.05
CA TRP A 121 -2.78 24.65 -4.86
C TRP A 121 -1.91 23.76 -3.98
N LYS A 122 -1.38 24.36 -2.91
CA LYS A 122 -0.40 23.73 -2.02
C LYS A 122 -0.43 24.20 -0.58
N GLY A 123 -0.11 23.30 0.34
CA GLY A 123 -0.30 23.49 1.78
C GLY A 123 -1.55 22.76 2.30
N ILE A 124 -2.03 21.79 1.52
CA ILE A 124 -3.13 20.89 1.87
C ILE A 124 -2.71 20.03 3.08
N GLU A 125 -3.62 19.84 4.04
CA GLU A 125 -3.37 18.96 5.19
C GLU A 125 -2.98 17.54 4.70
N VAL A 126 -1.82 17.07 5.14
CA VAL A 126 -1.41 15.69 4.92
C VAL A 126 -2.03 14.83 6.00
N GLY A 127 -2.68 13.76 5.58
CA GLY A 127 -3.36 12.84 6.47
C GLY A 127 -4.16 11.87 5.61
N CYS A 128 -4.08 10.58 5.91
CA CYS A 128 -4.62 9.50 5.08
C CYS A 128 -6.16 9.37 5.17
N LYS A 129 -6.84 10.50 5.28
CA LYS A 129 -8.29 10.66 5.39
C LYS A 129 -8.73 11.69 4.36
N TRP A 130 -9.93 11.49 3.84
CA TRP A 130 -10.56 12.50 3.01
C TRP A 130 -10.94 13.72 3.85
N HIS A 131 -10.57 14.90 3.38
CA HIS A 131 -10.98 16.17 3.99
C HIS A 131 -11.21 17.21 2.89
N TRP A 132 -11.90 18.30 3.25
CA TRP A 132 -12.08 19.44 2.36
C TRP A 132 -10.98 20.45 2.57
N ASP A 133 -10.42 20.95 1.47
CA ASP A 133 -9.43 22.03 1.48
C ASP A 133 -9.84 23.12 0.48
N GLU A 134 -9.67 24.38 0.89
CA GLU A 134 -9.97 25.55 0.06
C GLU A 134 -8.89 25.70 -1.01
N VAL A 135 -9.26 25.97 -2.26
CA VAL A 135 -8.25 26.29 -3.28
C VAL A 135 -7.60 27.62 -2.93
N HIS A 136 -6.29 27.61 -2.64
CA HIS A 136 -5.52 28.77 -2.24
C HIS A 136 -4.30 28.99 -3.14
N ASP A 137 -3.98 30.26 -3.41
CA ASP A 137 -2.84 30.67 -4.22
C ASP A 137 -1.62 30.92 -3.34
N ASN A 138 -0.72 29.95 -3.35
CA ASN A 138 0.51 30.04 -2.60
C ASN A 138 1.60 30.85 -3.34
N LEU A 139 1.39 31.26 -4.60
CA LEU A 139 2.19 32.32 -5.23
C LEU A 139 1.85 33.71 -4.67
N ARG A 140 0.75 33.82 -3.90
CA ARG A 140 0.26 35.06 -3.28
C ARG A 140 -0.02 34.88 -1.78
N ASN A 141 0.99 34.44 -1.01
CA ASN A 141 0.91 34.30 0.46
C ASN A 141 -0.20 33.35 0.96
N ASN A 142 -0.51 32.30 0.19
CA ASN A 142 -1.52 31.29 0.54
C ASN A 142 -2.93 31.88 0.70
N GLN A 143 -3.25 32.93 -0.04
CA GLN A 143 -4.59 33.50 -0.02
C GLN A 143 -5.58 32.57 -0.72
N VAL A 144 -6.72 32.34 -0.09
CA VAL A 144 -7.86 31.65 -0.70
C VAL A 144 -8.22 32.33 -2.01
N VAL A 145 -8.35 31.56 -3.08
CA VAL A 145 -8.69 32.09 -4.39
C VAL A 145 -10.19 32.27 -4.50
N ILE A 146 -10.58 33.46 -4.93
CA ILE A 146 -11.96 33.81 -5.26
C ILE A 146 -12.03 34.24 -6.73
N TYR A 147 -13.13 33.91 -7.37
CA TYR A 147 -13.36 34.16 -8.80
C TYR A 147 -14.64 34.98 -8.98
N ASP A 148 -14.54 36.09 -9.70
CA ASP A 148 -15.71 36.86 -10.12
C ASP A 148 -16.24 36.26 -11.43
N LEU A 149 -17.28 35.43 -11.32
CA LEU A 149 -17.88 34.73 -12.45
C LEU A 149 -19.08 35.52 -12.98
N GLU A 150 -19.17 35.67 -14.29
CA GLU A 150 -20.34 36.23 -14.97
C GLU A 150 -21.46 35.19 -15.09
N ALA A 151 -22.70 35.60 -15.36
CA ALA A 151 -23.76 34.62 -15.66
C ALA A 151 -23.46 33.90 -16.99
N GLY A 152 -23.27 32.58 -16.97
CA GLY A 152 -22.90 31.83 -18.16
C GLY A 152 -22.16 30.52 -17.88
N MET A 153 -21.54 29.99 -18.93
CA MET A 153 -20.71 28.78 -18.88
C MET A 153 -19.28 29.13 -18.46
N HIS A 154 -18.71 28.29 -17.59
CA HIS A 154 -17.35 28.39 -17.09
C HIS A 154 -16.65 27.04 -17.16
N THR A 155 -15.33 27.07 -17.09
CA THR A 155 -14.46 25.89 -17.08
C THR A 155 -13.53 25.91 -15.88
N LEU A 156 -13.54 24.86 -15.07
CA LEU A 156 -12.51 24.60 -14.06
C LEU A 156 -11.54 23.56 -14.62
N VAL A 157 -10.24 23.81 -14.56
CA VAL A 157 -9.22 22.86 -15.04
C VAL A 157 -8.27 22.52 -13.91
N LEU A 158 -8.06 21.23 -13.69
CA LEU A 158 -7.09 20.66 -12.76
C LEU A 158 -5.95 20.01 -13.54
N THR A 159 -4.70 20.21 -13.10
CA THR A 159 -3.57 19.36 -13.47
C THR A 159 -2.72 19.00 -12.25
N TYR A 160 -1.81 18.07 -12.41
CA TYR A 160 -1.06 17.43 -11.35
C TYR A 160 0.17 18.25 -10.93
N GLY A 161 0.48 18.24 -9.63
CA GLY A 161 1.73 18.79 -9.08
C GLY A 161 2.65 17.72 -8.48
N MET A 162 2.05 16.71 -7.83
CA MET A 162 2.72 15.60 -7.16
C MET A 162 1.95 14.30 -7.43
N ASP A 163 2.65 13.18 -7.45
CA ASP A 163 2.02 11.86 -7.47
C ASP A 163 1.29 11.52 -6.16
N GLN A 164 0.38 10.54 -6.23
CA GLN A 164 -0.45 10.07 -5.10
C GLN A 164 -1.33 11.14 -4.44
N THR A 165 -1.52 12.26 -5.11
CA THR A 165 -2.51 13.28 -4.78
C THR A 165 -3.87 12.82 -5.29
N ARG A 166 -4.88 12.87 -4.43
CA ARG A 166 -6.23 12.35 -4.73
C ARG A 166 -7.28 13.42 -4.58
N LEU A 167 -8.21 13.46 -5.52
CA LEU A 167 -9.36 14.35 -5.51
C LEU A 167 -10.65 13.55 -5.74
N ASP A 168 -11.62 13.75 -4.86
CA ASP A 168 -12.94 13.11 -4.91
C ASP A 168 -14.02 14.06 -5.47
N LYS A 169 -14.08 15.31 -5.02
CA LYS A 169 -15.20 16.21 -5.34
C LYS A 169 -14.80 17.68 -5.31
N TRP A 170 -15.45 18.48 -6.14
CA TRP A 170 -15.42 19.94 -6.09
C TRP A 170 -16.69 20.51 -5.47
N LEU A 171 -16.53 21.63 -4.76
CA LEU A 171 -17.59 22.56 -4.43
C LEU A 171 -17.23 23.95 -4.96
N VAL A 172 -18.09 24.51 -5.82
CA VAL A 172 -18.03 25.93 -6.23
C VAL A 172 -19.20 26.66 -5.59
N THR A 173 -18.94 27.67 -4.75
CA THR A 173 -19.97 28.34 -3.95
C THR A 173 -19.79 29.85 -3.90
N ASN A 174 -20.89 30.61 -3.95
CA ASN A 174 -20.89 32.05 -3.69
C ASN A 174 -21.14 32.38 -2.21
N ASP A 175 -21.34 31.37 -1.36
CA ASP A 175 -21.32 31.51 0.09
C ASP A 175 -19.88 31.41 0.59
N LEU A 176 -19.20 32.56 0.66
CA LEU A 176 -17.78 32.62 0.99
C LEU A 176 -17.46 32.17 2.43
N GLU A 177 -18.45 32.12 3.31
CA GLU A 177 -18.32 31.68 4.70
C GLU A 177 -18.72 30.20 4.89
N TYR A 178 -19.21 29.53 3.84
CA TYR A 178 -19.61 28.13 3.93
C TYR A 178 -18.40 27.21 4.05
N ASN A 179 -18.46 26.29 5.03
CA ASN A 179 -17.50 25.21 5.21
C ASN A 179 -18.19 23.87 4.92
N PRO A 180 -17.77 23.12 3.89
CA PRO A 180 -18.39 21.84 3.53
C PRO A 180 -18.25 20.77 4.62
N THR A 181 -19.29 19.95 4.79
CA THR A 181 -19.26 18.74 5.63
C THR A 181 -18.69 17.55 4.85
N GLU A 182 -18.37 16.46 5.55
CA GLU A 182 -17.48 15.36 5.10
C GLU A 182 -17.68 14.80 3.68
N ALA A 183 -18.86 14.89 3.04
CA ALA A 183 -19.06 14.30 1.71
C ALA A 183 -19.94 15.09 0.73
N GLY A 184 -20.57 16.19 1.17
CA GLY A 184 -21.56 16.92 0.36
C GLY A 184 -22.76 16.06 -0.12
N PRO A 185 -23.57 16.56 -1.06
CA PRO A 185 -24.59 15.80 -1.76
C PRO A 185 -24.02 14.55 -2.42
N ARG A 186 -24.69 13.41 -2.23
CA ARG A 186 -24.23 12.12 -2.77
C ARG A 186 -25.36 11.11 -2.91
N ALA A 187 -25.13 10.14 -3.77
CA ALA A 187 -25.86 8.88 -3.77
C ALA A 187 -24.95 7.77 -3.23
N GLU A 188 -25.54 6.71 -2.70
CA GLU A 188 -24.82 5.53 -2.22
C GLU A 188 -25.43 4.28 -2.84
N ALA A 189 -24.64 3.62 -3.69
CA ALA A 189 -25.02 2.36 -4.32
C ALA A 189 -24.73 1.20 -3.37
N ILE A 190 -25.71 0.33 -3.12
CA ILE A 190 -25.57 -0.80 -2.19
C ILE A 190 -25.91 -2.10 -2.91
N ILE A 191 -24.96 -3.04 -2.96
CA ILE A 191 -25.16 -4.36 -3.56
C ILE A 191 -25.38 -5.44 -2.49
N LYS A 192 -26.57 -6.05 -2.51
CA LYS A 192 -26.84 -7.32 -1.85
C LYS A 192 -26.93 -8.44 -2.89
N SER A 193 -26.35 -9.58 -2.57
CA SER A 193 -26.42 -10.78 -3.41
C SER A 193 -26.86 -11.99 -2.58
N SER A 194 -27.60 -12.90 -3.20
CA SER A 194 -28.00 -14.16 -2.58
C SER A 194 -28.01 -15.30 -3.62
N PRO A 195 -27.54 -16.50 -3.27
CA PRO A 195 -26.97 -16.89 -1.97
C PRO A 195 -25.61 -16.23 -1.68
N LYS A 196 -25.15 -16.27 -0.42
CA LYS A 196 -23.85 -15.72 0.01
C LYS A 196 -22.66 -16.40 -0.70
N MET A 197 -22.84 -17.65 -1.10
CA MET A 197 -21.88 -18.43 -1.88
C MET A 197 -22.50 -18.85 -3.21
N PRO A 198 -22.48 -17.98 -4.24
CA PRO A 198 -22.90 -18.32 -5.59
C PRO A 198 -22.15 -19.51 -6.16
N VAL A 199 -22.83 -20.34 -6.94
CA VAL A 199 -22.24 -21.52 -7.57
C VAL A 199 -22.51 -21.48 -9.07
N VAL A 200 -21.55 -21.99 -9.84
CA VAL A 200 -21.65 -22.05 -11.31
C VAL A 200 -23.00 -22.62 -11.78
N ASN A 201 -23.57 -21.99 -12.80
CA ASN A 201 -24.85 -22.34 -13.43
C ASN A 201 -26.06 -22.36 -12.46
N LYS A 202 -25.97 -21.72 -11.29
CA LYS A 202 -27.11 -21.47 -10.40
C LYS A 202 -27.48 -19.99 -10.41
N THR A 203 -28.76 -19.71 -10.22
CA THR A 203 -29.28 -18.34 -10.15
C THR A 203 -28.76 -17.62 -8.91
N VAL A 204 -28.25 -16.42 -9.12
CA VAL A 204 -27.88 -15.45 -8.09
C VAL A 204 -28.83 -14.27 -8.20
N ARG A 205 -29.49 -13.91 -7.11
CA ARG A 205 -30.29 -12.70 -7.04
C ARG A 205 -29.43 -11.55 -6.53
N PHE A 206 -29.43 -10.47 -7.28
CA PHE A 206 -28.83 -9.19 -6.93
C PHE A 206 -29.93 -8.19 -6.57
N ASP A 207 -29.72 -7.43 -5.51
CA ASP A 207 -30.68 -6.47 -4.98
C ASP A 207 -29.98 -5.16 -4.62
N GLY A 208 -30.41 -4.10 -5.30
CA GLY A 208 -29.94 -2.73 -5.13
C GLY A 208 -30.89 -1.88 -4.30
N SER A 209 -32.01 -2.42 -3.79
CA SER A 209 -33.10 -1.63 -3.18
C SER A 209 -32.71 -0.87 -1.90
N ALA A 210 -31.53 -1.14 -1.33
CA ALA A 210 -31.00 -0.42 -0.17
C ALA A 210 -30.24 0.86 -0.56
N SER A 211 -29.99 1.07 -1.86
CA SER A 211 -29.30 2.26 -2.36
C SER A 211 -30.16 3.52 -2.14
N PHE A 212 -29.52 4.65 -1.87
CA PHE A 212 -30.21 5.91 -1.54
C PHE A 212 -29.49 7.14 -2.11
N SER A 213 -30.14 8.31 -2.02
CA SER A 213 -29.55 9.61 -2.35
C SER A 213 -29.90 10.64 -1.27
N THR A 214 -29.03 11.63 -1.06
CA THR A 214 -29.29 12.78 -0.19
C THR A 214 -30.21 13.81 -0.84
N GLU A 215 -30.27 13.86 -2.19
CA GLU A 215 -30.98 14.91 -2.93
C GLU A 215 -32.29 14.44 -3.57
N GLY A 216 -32.66 13.18 -3.39
CA GLY A 216 -33.83 12.63 -4.08
C GLY A 216 -34.01 11.12 -3.95
N SER A 217 -34.77 10.57 -4.89
CA SER A 217 -35.06 9.13 -4.97
C SER A 217 -34.29 8.48 -6.11
N VAL A 218 -33.70 7.32 -5.87
CA VAL A 218 -33.00 6.54 -6.90
C VAL A 218 -33.99 6.04 -7.95
N VAL A 219 -33.78 6.42 -9.22
CA VAL A 219 -34.68 6.11 -10.35
C VAL A 219 -34.11 5.11 -11.36
N THR A 220 -32.78 4.94 -11.42
CA THR A 220 -32.16 3.92 -12.28
C THR A 220 -31.15 3.05 -11.54
N TYR A 221 -31.07 1.80 -11.98
CA TYR A 221 -30.18 0.75 -11.45
C TYR A 221 -29.61 -0.02 -12.65
N ASN A 222 -28.33 0.17 -12.93
CA ASN A 222 -27.62 -0.47 -14.03
C ASN A 222 -26.56 -1.41 -13.46
N TRP A 223 -26.71 -2.71 -13.73
CA TRP A 223 -25.80 -3.76 -13.31
C TRP A 223 -24.86 -4.13 -14.45
N ASP A 224 -23.58 -4.32 -14.13
CA ASP A 224 -22.57 -4.95 -14.97
C ASP A 224 -21.94 -6.09 -14.15
N PHE A 225 -22.04 -7.32 -14.64
CA PHE A 225 -21.58 -8.50 -13.90
C PHE A 225 -20.11 -8.84 -14.12
N GLY A 226 -19.36 -8.00 -14.84
CA GLY A 226 -17.93 -8.21 -15.09
C GLY A 226 -17.62 -9.35 -16.07
N ASN A 227 -18.65 -10.01 -16.62
CA ASN A 227 -18.54 -11.03 -17.66
C ASN A 227 -18.99 -10.52 -19.05
N GLY A 228 -19.21 -9.21 -19.18
CA GLY A 228 -19.71 -8.55 -20.39
C GLY A 228 -21.24 -8.41 -20.44
N GLU A 229 -21.98 -9.00 -19.51
CA GLU A 229 -23.43 -8.89 -19.43
C GLU A 229 -23.87 -7.70 -18.57
N LYS A 230 -24.91 -7.00 -19.03
CA LYS A 230 -25.49 -5.83 -18.37
C LYS A 230 -27.00 -5.93 -18.29
N VAL A 231 -27.56 -5.59 -17.14
CA VAL A 231 -29.01 -5.67 -16.87
C VAL A 231 -29.46 -4.45 -16.09
N THR A 232 -30.71 -4.03 -16.27
CA THR A 232 -31.30 -2.94 -15.50
C THR A 232 -32.42 -3.44 -14.58
N GLY A 233 -32.57 -2.82 -13.42
CA GLY A 233 -33.63 -3.14 -12.46
C GLY A 233 -33.19 -3.04 -11.00
N VAL A 234 -34.14 -2.75 -10.11
CA VAL A 234 -33.88 -2.64 -8.67
C VAL A 234 -33.36 -3.96 -8.10
N SER A 235 -33.96 -5.08 -8.52
CA SER A 235 -33.50 -6.43 -8.21
C SER A 235 -33.55 -7.28 -9.47
N VAL A 236 -32.47 -8.02 -9.71
CA VAL A 236 -32.24 -8.79 -10.94
C VAL A 236 -31.71 -10.18 -10.60
N GLU A 237 -31.91 -11.13 -11.51
CA GLU A 237 -31.35 -12.48 -11.42
C GLU A 237 -30.29 -12.67 -12.50
N HIS A 238 -29.21 -13.35 -12.15
CA HIS A 238 -28.09 -13.62 -13.06
C HIS A 238 -27.47 -14.99 -12.79
N THR A 239 -26.82 -15.58 -13.79
CA THR A 239 -26.11 -16.87 -13.69
C THR A 239 -24.70 -16.75 -14.24
N PHE A 240 -23.71 -17.33 -13.55
CA PHE A 240 -22.33 -17.37 -14.02
C PHE A 240 -21.97 -18.76 -14.53
N SER A 241 -21.40 -18.84 -15.73
CA SER A 241 -21.07 -20.12 -16.39
C SER A 241 -19.75 -20.74 -15.93
N ALA A 242 -18.89 -19.96 -15.27
CA ALA A 242 -17.59 -20.38 -14.76
C ALA A 242 -17.38 -19.90 -13.31
N ALA A 243 -16.52 -20.61 -12.58
CA ALA A 243 -16.10 -20.21 -11.25
C ALA A 243 -15.00 -19.15 -11.37
N GLY A 244 -14.91 -18.27 -10.38
CA GLY A 244 -13.97 -17.15 -10.39
C GLY A 244 -14.51 -15.93 -9.67
N GLU A 245 -13.70 -14.88 -9.68
CA GLU A 245 -14.07 -13.59 -9.10
C GLU A 245 -14.63 -12.67 -10.19
N TYR A 246 -15.81 -12.13 -9.94
CA TYR A 246 -16.52 -11.23 -10.85
C TYR A 246 -16.68 -9.87 -10.20
N PRO A 247 -16.15 -8.78 -10.79
CA PRO A 247 -16.39 -7.43 -10.28
C PRO A 247 -17.80 -7.00 -10.67
N VAL A 248 -18.78 -7.26 -9.81
CA VAL A 248 -20.17 -6.87 -10.04
C VAL A 248 -20.32 -5.41 -9.70
N LYS A 249 -20.61 -4.60 -10.71
CA LYS A 249 -20.78 -3.15 -10.61
C LYS A 249 -22.25 -2.78 -10.67
N LEU A 250 -22.69 -1.97 -9.72
CA LEU A 250 -23.98 -1.30 -9.75
C LEU A 250 -23.74 0.19 -9.93
N VAL A 251 -24.37 0.78 -10.95
CA VAL A 251 -24.46 2.22 -11.14
C VAL A 251 -25.90 2.64 -10.91
N ILE A 252 -26.12 3.54 -9.96
CA ILE A 252 -27.43 4.13 -9.70
C ILE A 252 -27.48 5.58 -10.20
N THR A 253 -28.69 6.06 -10.48
CA THR A 253 -28.94 7.49 -10.70
C THR A 253 -30.24 7.90 -10.02
N ASP A 254 -30.24 9.02 -9.31
CA ASP A 254 -31.44 9.61 -8.72
C ASP A 254 -32.17 10.57 -9.67
N ASP A 255 -33.29 11.12 -9.21
CA ASP A 255 -34.11 12.10 -9.95
C ASP A 255 -33.53 13.52 -9.98
N ALA A 256 -32.51 13.82 -9.17
CA ALA A 256 -31.68 15.02 -9.26
C ALA A 256 -30.52 14.85 -10.25
N GLY A 257 -30.30 13.61 -10.73
CA GLY A 257 -29.19 13.27 -11.60
C GLY A 257 -27.89 13.02 -10.87
N LEU A 258 -27.85 12.72 -9.57
CA LEU A 258 -26.66 12.17 -8.93
C LEU A 258 -26.44 10.74 -9.38
N THR A 259 -25.20 10.41 -9.75
CA THR A 259 -24.77 9.04 -9.94
C THR A 259 -23.88 8.59 -8.80
N CYS A 260 -24.00 7.31 -8.45
CA CYS A 260 -23.04 6.64 -7.62
C CYS A 260 -22.81 5.25 -8.20
N ARG A 261 -21.61 4.75 -8.03
CA ARG A 261 -21.26 3.40 -8.43
C ARG A 261 -20.58 2.68 -7.28
N VAL A 262 -20.87 1.40 -7.17
CA VAL A 262 -20.15 0.49 -6.28
C VAL A 262 -19.75 -0.74 -7.08
N THR A 263 -18.52 -1.20 -6.86
CA THR A 263 -18.02 -2.45 -7.43
C THR A 263 -17.82 -3.42 -6.28
N LYS A 264 -18.52 -4.56 -6.32
CA LYS A 264 -18.39 -5.62 -5.34
C LYS A 264 -17.85 -6.88 -6.03
N THR A 265 -16.71 -7.38 -5.58
CA THR A 265 -16.20 -8.67 -6.03
C THR A 265 -17.11 -9.79 -5.52
N VAL A 266 -17.68 -10.56 -6.46
CA VAL A 266 -18.47 -11.75 -6.18
C VAL A 266 -17.68 -12.96 -6.61
N THR A 267 -17.28 -13.78 -5.64
CA THR A 267 -16.65 -15.07 -5.91
C THR A 267 -17.72 -16.12 -6.19
N VAL A 268 -17.66 -16.71 -7.38
CA VAL A 268 -18.50 -17.82 -7.81
C VAL A 268 -17.71 -19.12 -7.64
N TYR A 269 -18.31 -20.07 -6.93
CA TYR A 269 -17.69 -21.33 -6.55
C TYR A 269 -18.12 -22.48 -7.45
N THR A 270 -17.38 -23.59 -7.38
CA THR A 270 -17.80 -24.88 -7.93
C THR A 270 -18.64 -25.65 -6.89
N GLU A 271 -19.22 -26.79 -7.29
CA GLU A 271 -19.87 -27.72 -6.36
C GLU A 271 -18.87 -28.66 -5.65
N GLU A 272 -17.55 -28.42 -5.78
CA GLU A 272 -16.51 -29.19 -5.10
C GLU A 272 -16.18 -28.55 -3.74
N PRO A 273 -15.75 -29.35 -2.74
CA PRO A 273 -15.22 -28.76 -1.52
C PRO A 273 -13.94 -27.99 -1.79
N VAL A 274 -13.59 -27.08 -0.89
CA VAL A 274 -12.33 -26.34 -0.89
C VAL A 274 -11.58 -26.69 0.39
N ALA A 275 -10.40 -27.28 0.25
CA ALA A 275 -9.45 -27.46 1.34
C ALA A 275 -8.71 -26.14 1.56
N ARG A 276 -8.74 -25.65 2.80
CA ARG A 276 -8.05 -24.46 3.29
C ARG A 276 -7.55 -24.70 4.70
N PHE A 277 -6.28 -24.43 4.96
CA PHE A 277 -5.74 -24.37 6.30
C PHE A 277 -4.69 -23.30 6.53
N LYS A 278 -4.61 -22.89 7.79
CA LYS A 278 -3.51 -22.12 8.37
C LYS A 278 -2.78 -22.96 9.39
N TYR A 279 -1.56 -22.55 9.71
CA TYR A 279 -0.80 -23.14 10.80
C TYR A 279 -0.11 -22.04 11.61
N TYR A 280 0.15 -22.32 12.88
CA TYR A 280 0.87 -21.42 13.78
C TYR A 280 1.72 -22.23 14.77
N PRO A 281 2.92 -21.77 15.16
CA PRO A 281 3.60 -20.58 14.62
C PRO A 281 4.02 -20.77 13.16
N ASP A 282 4.17 -19.66 12.43
CA ASP A 282 4.61 -19.67 11.03
C ASP A 282 6.06 -20.13 10.88
N ARG A 283 6.82 -20.14 11.99
CA ARG A 283 8.10 -20.81 12.14
C ARG A 283 8.21 -21.48 13.50
N THR A 284 8.79 -22.67 13.55
CA THR A 284 8.86 -23.48 14.77
C THR A 284 10.22 -24.17 14.90
N LYS A 285 10.67 -24.47 16.12
CA LYS A 285 11.87 -25.31 16.34
C LYS A 285 11.47 -26.78 16.44
N ALA A 286 12.45 -27.67 16.29
CA ALA A 286 12.22 -29.09 16.47
C ALA A 286 11.60 -29.39 17.85
N ASN A 287 10.56 -30.24 17.86
CA ASN A 287 9.74 -30.65 19.00
C ASN A 287 8.82 -29.57 19.61
N GLU A 288 8.82 -28.35 19.07
CA GLU A 288 7.74 -27.39 19.36
C GLU A 288 6.47 -27.80 18.62
N VAL A 289 5.32 -27.43 19.19
CA VAL A 289 4.01 -27.77 18.63
C VAL A 289 3.63 -26.78 17.54
N VAL A 290 3.26 -27.30 16.36
CA VAL A 290 2.57 -26.54 15.32
C VAL A 290 1.08 -26.90 15.37
N THR A 291 0.23 -25.89 15.54
CA THR A 291 -1.21 -26.05 15.46
C THR A 291 -1.65 -25.81 14.02
N PHE A 292 -2.27 -26.81 13.42
CA PHE A 292 -2.90 -26.75 12.10
C PHE A 292 -4.40 -26.55 12.26
N ASP A 293 -4.97 -25.60 11.52
CA ASP A 293 -6.39 -25.24 11.59
C ASP A 293 -7.02 -25.20 10.19
N ALA A 294 -7.88 -26.18 9.90
CA ALA A 294 -8.65 -26.33 8.67
C ALA A 294 -10.06 -25.72 8.75
N SER A 295 -10.36 -24.90 9.76
CA SER A 295 -11.68 -24.28 9.95
C SER A 295 -12.14 -23.42 8.78
N GLU A 296 -11.22 -22.97 7.92
CA GLU A 296 -11.51 -22.21 6.70
C GLU A 296 -11.87 -23.08 5.49
N SER A 297 -11.83 -24.41 5.60
CA SER A 297 -12.32 -25.31 4.56
C SER A 297 -13.85 -25.32 4.48
N TYR A 298 -14.41 -25.36 3.28
CA TYR A 298 -15.86 -25.27 3.07
C TYR A 298 -16.34 -26.01 1.82
N ASN A 299 -17.66 -26.15 1.68
CA ASN A 299 -18.31 -26.51 0.42
C ASN A 299 -19.52 -25.57 0.21
N ALA A 300 -19.58 -24.88 -0.92
CA ALA A 300 -20.63 -23.90 -1.22
C ALA A 300 -22.04 -24.49 -1.31
N THR A 301 -22.17 -25.80 -1.59
CA THR A 301 -23.44 -26.52 -1.77
C THR A 301 -23.71 -27.58 -0.69
N GLY A 302 -22.81 -27.74 0.27
CA GLY A 302 -22.85 -28.84 1.22
C GLY A 302 -22.07 -28.54 2.50
N LYS A 303 -21.55 -29.58 3.13
CA LYS A 303 -20.69 -29.47 4.31
C LYS A 303 -19.51 -30.43 4.22
N ILE A 304 -18.37 -30.03 4.76
CA ILE A 304 -17.23 -30.92 4.96
C ILE A 304 -17.58 -31.90 6.10
N VAL A 305 -17.27 -33.18 5.92
CA VAL A 305 -17.55 -34.26 6.88
C VAL A 305 -16.30 -34.95 7.40
N THR A 306 -15.18 -34.88 6.68
CA THR A 306 -13.89 -35.41 7.17
C THR A 306 -12.74 -34.47 6.84
N TYR A 307 -11.73 -34.48 7.72
CA TYR A 307 -10.49 -33.73 7.64
C TYR A 307 -9.35 -34.69 8.00
N THR A 308 -8.46 -34.94 7.05
CA THR A 308 -7.33 -35.86 7.22
C THR A 308 -6.04 -35.17 6.84
N TRP A 309 -4.98 -35.43 7.58
CA TRP A 309 -3.69 -34.75 7.47
C TRP A 309 -2.58 -35.74 7.19
N ASP A 310 -1.68 -35.35 6.29
CA ASP A 310 -0.35 -35.95 6.12
C ASP A 310 0.67 -34.84 6.39
N PHE A 311 1.46 -34.96 7.45
CA PHE A 311 2.39 -33.91 7.86
C PHE A 311 3.70 -33.94 7.06
N GLY A 312 3.90 -34.91 6.15
CA GLY A 312 5.10 -35.02 5.33
C GLY A 312 6.32 -35.59 6.06
N ASP A 313 6.21 -35.90 7.35
CA ASP A 313 7.22 -36.60 8.16
C ASP A 313 6.90 -38.11 8.36
N GLY A 314 5.86 -38.59 7.68
CA GLY A 314 5.34 -39.96 7.78
C GLY A 314 4.24 -40.16 8.83
N SER A 315 3.93 -39.14 9.63
CA SER A 315 2.80 -39.14 10.55
C SER A 315 1.51 -38.60 9.91
N ARG A 316 0.38 -38.86 10.55
CA ARG A 316 -0.96 -38.46 10.09
C ARG A 316 -1.81 -37.94 11.23
N GLY A 317 -2.78 -37.10 10.90
CA GLY A 317 -3.75 -36.54 11.84
C GLY A 317 -5.18 -36.54 11.29
N GLU A 318 -6.15 -36.34 12.17
CA GLU A 318 -7.56 -36.17 11.82
C GLU A 318 -8.20 -35.07 12.66
N GLY A 319 -9.14 -34.34 12.08
CA GLY A 319 -9.88 -33.27 12.75
C GLY A 319 -9.64 -31.90 12.13
N ILE A 320 -10.47 -30.93 12.55
CA ILE A 320 -10.41 -29.55 12.05
C ILE A 320 -9.15 -28.86 12.54
N THR A 321 -8.83 -29.04 13.83
CA THR A 321 -7.64 -28.50 14.47
C THR A 321 -6.79 -29.64 14.99
N VAL A 322 -5.51 -29.68 14.61
CA VAL A 322 -4.58 -30.73 15.02
C VAL A 322 -3.25 -30.10 15.42
N ASP A 323 -2.75 -30.49 16.59
CA ASP A 323 -1.42 -30.15 17.07
C ASP A 323 -0.42 -31.23 16.65
N HIS A 324 0.68 -30.82 16.02
CA HIS A 324 1.71 -31.74 15.56
C HIS A 324 3.12 -31.16 15.78
N PRO A 325 3.97 -31.83 16.58
CA PRO A 325 5.38 -31.47 16.69
C PRO A 325 6.25 -32.25 15.68
N PHE A 326 7.19 -31.54 15.05
CA PHE A 326 8.17 -32.16 14.16
C PHE A 326 9.46 -32.49 14.91
N ALA A 327 9.92 -33.74 14.84
CA ALA A 327 11.06 -34.19 15.65
C ALA A 327 12.42 -33.59 15.25
N ALA A 328 12.54 -33.08 14.02
CA ALA A 328 13.78 -32.53 13.48
C ALA A 328 13.51 -31.25 12.68
N ALA A 329 14.55 -30.42 12.54
CA ALA A 329 14.55 -29.32 11.60
C ALA A 329 14.47 -29.84 10.16
N GLY A 330 13.71 -29.16 9.31
CA GLY A 330 13.49 -29.56 7.93
C GLY A 330 12.30 -28.85 7.29
N GLU A 331 12.08 -29.21 6.03
CA GLU A 331 10.98 -28.74 5.20
C GLU A 331 9.96 -29.87 5.02
N TYR A 332 8.72 -29.64 5.45
CA TYR A 332 7.66 -30.65 5.49
C TYR A 332 6.44 -30.21 4.69
N TYR A 333 6.14 -30.92 3.59
CA TYR A 333 4.94 -30.66 2.79
C TYR A 333 3.69 -31.23 3.47
N THR A 334 3.06 -30.42 4.31
CA THR A 334 1.85 -30.80 5.03
C THR A 334 0.64 -30.71 4.11
N THR A 335 -0.10 -31.80 3.97
CA THR A 335 -1.27 -31.93 3.10
C THR A 335 -2.53 -32.17 3.91
N LEU A 336 -3.48 -31.24 3.80
CA LEU A 336 -4.87 -31.43 4.22
C LEU A 336 -5.66 -32.12 3.10
N THR A 337 -6.46 -33.12 3.42
CA THR A 337 -7.49 -33.69 2.55
C THR A 337 -8.85 -33.57 3.22
N VAL A 338 -9.79 -32.87 2.58
CA VAL A 338 -11.18 -32.73 3.05
C VAL A 338 -12.13 -33.54 2.17
N THR A 339 -13.16 -34.13 2.78
CA THR A 339 -14.26 -34.80 2.06
C THR A 339 -15.59 -34.16 2.42
N ASP A 340 -16.44 -33.91 1.42
CA ASP A 340 -17.79 -33.39 1.64
C ASP A 340 -18.84 -34.49 1.88
N ASN A 341 -20.05 -34.08 2.25
CA ASN A 341 -21.18 -35.00 2.46
C ASN A 341 -21.70 -35.68 1.17
N GLY A 342 -21.20 -35.31 -0.01
CA GLY A 342 -21.43 -35.99 -1.28
C GLY A 342 -20.31 -36.96 -1.67
N GLY A 343 -19.27 -37.09 -0.85
CA GLY A 343 -18.11 -37.95 -1.08
C GLY A 343 -17.03 -37.37 -1.99
N LYS A 344 -17.12 -36.09 -2.39
CA LYS A 344 -16.07 -35.43 -3.18
C LYS A 344 -14.92 -35.02 -2.26
N THR A 345 -13.69 -35.12 -2.76
CA THR A 345 -12.46 -34.85 -2.00
C THR A 345 -11.65 -33.72 -2.65
N LYS A 346 -11.02 -32.87 -1.84
CA LYS A 346 -9.98 -31.93 -2.27
C LYS A 346 -8.85 -31.85 -1.27
N ASN A 347 -7.68 -31.50 -1.80
CA ASN A 347 -6.46 -31.39 -1.01
C ASN A 347 -5.86 -29.99 -1.14
N GLU A 348 -5.17 -29.57 -0.09
CA GLU A 348 -4.29 -28.42 -0.09
C GLU A 348 -2.98 -28.84 0.57
N THR A 349 -1.84 -28.42 -0.01
CA THR A 349 -0.50 -28.71 0.53
C THR A 349 0.22 -27.39 0.77
N ARG A 350 0.80 -27.22 1.96
CA ARG A 350 1.68 -26.09 2.31
C ARG A 350 3.01 -26.61 2.87
N LEU A 351 4.08 -25.85 2.69
CA LEU A 351 5.40 -26.22 3.19
C LEU A 351 5.58 -25.67 4.62
N VAL A 352 5.85 -26.54 5.59
CA VAL A 352 6.12 -26.15 6.97
C VAL A 352 7.62 -26.21 7.20
N THR A 353 8.21 -25.09 7.58
CA THR A 353 9.65 -24.97 7.83
C THR A 353 9.93 -25.04 9.34
N VAL A 354 10.58 -26.13 9.74
CA VAL A 354 11.04 -26.37 11.12
C VAL A 354 12.52 -26.06 11.19
N ILE A 355 12.93 -25.24 12.13
CA ILE A 355 14.28 -24.69 12.15
C ILE A 355 15.14 -25.34 13.22
N THR A 356 16.46 -25.27 13.01
CA THR A 356 17.45 -25.74 13.98
C THR A 356 17.42 -24.94 15.28
N GLY A 357 16.88 -23.72 15.24
CA GLY A 357 16.93 -22.75 16.33
C GLY A 357 18.22 -21.94 16.36
N GLU A 358 19.14 -22.14 15.40
CA GLU A 358 20.29 -21.27 15.23
C GLU A 358 19.86 -19.96 14.56
N PRO A 359 20.06 -18.79 15.20
CA PRO A 359 19.65 -17.52 14.64
C PRO A 359 20.52 -17.18 13.41
N LYS A 360 19.88 -16.64 12.38
CA LYS A 360 20.58 -16.16 11.19
C LYS A 360 21.34 -14.88 11.55
N LYS A 361 22.63 -14.85 11.24
CA LYS A 361 23.48 -13.70 11.51
C LYS A 361 23.25 -12.64 10.44
N ILE A 362 22.66 -11.52 10.83
CA ILE A 362 22.29 -10.44 9.92
C ILE A 362 23.14 -9.21 10.21
N ILE A 363 23.64 -8.57 9.15
CA ILE A 363 24.02 -7.16 9.19
C ILE A 363 22.98 -6.41 8.37
N TYR A 364 22.38 -5.39 8.97
CA TYR A 364 21.36 -4.56 8.34
C TYR A 364 21.98 -3.27 7.82
N GLU A 365 21.77 -2.95 6.54
CA GLU A 365 22.32 -1.77 5.88
C GLU A 365 21.20 -0.92 5.29
N THR A 366 21.12 0.34 5.69
CA THR A 366 19.87 1.11 5.67
C THR A 366 20.12 2.60 5.44
N ASP A 367 19.24 3.28 4.69
CA ASP A 367 19.33 4.71 4.34
C ASP A 367 18.35 5.59 5.13
N MET A 368 17.52 5.03 6.02
CA MET A 368 16.59 5.71 6.96
C MET A 368 16.57 7.25 6.85
N CYS A 369 15.77 7.81 5.96
CA CYS A 369 15.56 9.26 5.88
C CYS A 369 14.20 9.60 5.28
N LEU A 370 14.01 9.27 4.00
CA LEU A 370 12.88 9.77 3.20
C LEU A 370 11.56 9.08 3.47
N ASP A 371 11.60 7.84 3.95
CA ASP A 371 10.42 7.05 4.32
C ASP A 371 10.70 6.19 5.56
N ALA A 372 9.67 5.50 6.02
CA ALA A 372 9.67 4.79 7.30
C ALA A 372 9.78 3.27 7.14
N ASP A 373 9.86 2.72 5.93
CA ASP A 373 9.96 1.28 5.70
C ASP A 373 11.27 0.68 6.22
N ASP A 374 12.38 1.41 6.17
CA ASP A 374 13.63 1.03 6.85
C ASP A 374 13.46 0.84 8.36
N VAL A 375 12.72 1.76 8.99
CA VAL A 375 12.43 1.73 10.43
C VAL A 375 11.56 0.52 10.74
N GLY A 376 10.54 0.26 9.91
CA GLY A 376 9.71 -0.94 10.02
C GLY A 376 10.50 -2.24 9.81
N ALA A 377 11.48 -2.25 8.90
CA ALA A 377 12.36 -3.37 8.66
C ALA A 377 13.32 -3.63 9.84
N LEU A 378 13.84 -2.59 10.49
CA LEU A 378 14.60 -2.74 11.75
C LEU A 378 13.70 -3.29 12.88
N ALA A 379 12.48 -2.77 13.03
CA ALA A 379 11.51 -3.29 14.00
C ALA A 379 11.24 -4.79 13.78
N MET A 380 11.06 -5.19 12.52
CA MET A 380 10.88 -6.59 12.14
C MET A 380 12.09 -7.46 12.48
N LEU A 381 13.33 -6.97 12.28
CA LEU A 381 14.54 -7.70 12.69
C LEU A 381 14.56 -7.94 14.21
N HIS A 382 14.12 -6.97 15.02
CA HIS A 382 14.00 -7.15 16.46
C HIS A 382 12.88 -8.13 16.85
N GLY A 383 11.72 -8.07 16.19
CA GLY A 383 10.64 -9.06 16.37
C GLY A 383 11.11 -10.47 16.02
N LEU A 384 11.87 -10.64 14.95
CA LEU A 384 12.48 -11.91 14.57
C LEU A 384 13.57 -12.34 15.57
N ALA A 385 14.32 -11.41 16.14
CA ALA A 385 15.29 -11.70 17.20
C ALA A 385 14.60 -12.17 18.50
N ASN A 386 13.42 -11.62 18.85
CA ASN A 386 12.60 -12.12 19.96
C ASN A 386 12.20 -13.60 19.75
N ASN A 387 12.01 -14.01 18.50
CA ASN A 387 11.71 -15.40 18.13
C ASN A 387 12.97 -16.29 18.02
N SER A 388 14.16 -15.79 18.38
CA SER A 388 15.45 -16.46 18.16
C SER A 388 15.76 -16.78 16.69
N GLU A 389 15.18 -16.04 15.74
CA GLU A 389 15.44 -16.24 14.31
C GLU A 389 16.63 -15.40 13.80
N VAL A 390 16.95 -14.31 14.50
CA VAL A 390 17.95 -13.33 14.08
C VAL A 390 18.96 -13.07 15.20
N ASP A 391 20.22 -13.05 14.81
CA ASP A 391 21.34 -12.48 15.55
C ASP A 391 21.76 -11.23 14.78
N LEU A 392 21.24 -10.06 15.20
CA LEU A 392 21.48 -8.79 14.52
C LEU A 392 22.86 -8.27 14.94
N LEU A 393 23.84 -8.48 14.07
CA LEU A 393 25.25 -8.25 14.36
C LEU A 393 25.66 -6.77 14.28
N ALA A 394 24.98 -5.98 13.46
CA ALA A 394 25.22 -4.55 13.28
C ALA A 394 24.10 -3.90 12.46
N VAL A 395 23.96 -2.58 12.63
CA VAL A 395 23.18 -1.70 11.75
C VAL A 395 24.12 -0.65 11.14
N CYS A 396 24.19 -0.59 9.81
CA CYS A 396 25.07 0.30 9.07
C CYS A 396 24.25 1.31 8.27
N PHE A 397 24.31 2.58 8.67
CA PHE A 397 23.65 3.70 8.02
C PHE A 397 24.45 4.13 6.78
N ASN A 398 23.83 4.07 5.60
CA ASN A 398 24.45 4.37 4.29
C ASN A 398 24.00 5.73 3.70
N GLU A 399 23.36 6.55 4.53
CA GLU A 399 23.03 7.96 4.29
C GLU A 399 23.82 8.86 5.30
N VAL A 400 23.71 10.18 5.18
CA VAL A 400 24.40 11.17 6.02
C VAL A 400 23.38 12.09 6.68
N HIS A 401 23.17 11.89 7.98
CA HIS A 401 22.30 12.72 8.80
C HIS A 401 22.88 12.87 10.22
N PRO A 402 22.86 14.08 10.84
CA PRO A 402 23.45 14.28 12.17
C PRO A 402 22.87 13.38 13.26
N SER A 403 21.57 13.11 13.17
CA SER A 403 20.85 12.27 14.14
C SER A 403 20.81 10.79 13.76
N GLY A 404 21.39 10.37 12.63
CA GLY A 404 21.26 8.99 12.13
C GLY A 404 21.77 7.94 13.11
N ALA A 405 22.97 8.12 13.66
CA ALA A 405 23.55 7.19 14.64
C ALA A 405 22.70 7.11 15.92
N ALA A 406 22.36 8.26 16.50
CA ALA A 406 21.58 8.36 17.74
C ALA A 406 20.17 7.76 17.58
N ALA A 407 19.53 7.99 16.44
CA ALA A 407 18.20 7.45 16.15
C ALA A 407 18.20 5.92 16.03
N ILE A 408 19.17 5.35 15.30
CA ILE A 408 19.32 3.89 15.18
C ILE A 408 19.62 3.27 16.53
N ASP A 409 20.52 3.88 17.30
CA ASP A 409 20.87 3.40 18.64
C ASP A 409 19.68 3.48 19.61
N ALA A 410 18.88 4.54 19.53
CA ALA A 410 17.64 4.66 20.32
C ALA A 410 16.65 3.53 20.02
N MET A 411 16.49 3.17 18.73
CA MET A 411 15.65 2.04 18.33
C MET A 411 16.18 0.72 18.87
N ASN A 412 17.48 0.44 18.70
CA ASN A 412 18.12 -0.76 19.23
C ASN A 412 17.98 -0.85 20.77
N THR A 413 18.20 0.28 21.46
CA THR A 413 18.13 0.40 22.92
C THR A 413 16.73 0.15 23.45
N TRP A 414 15.69 0.64 22.77
CA TRP A 414 14.30 0.36 23.17
C TRP A 414 13.99 -1.13 23.20
N TYR A 415 14.51 -1.88 22.23
CA TYR A 415 14.40 -3.34 22.16
C TYR A 415 15.34 -4.09 23.13
N GLY A 416 16.03 -3.38 24.04
CA GLY A 416 16.99 -3.95 24.99
C GLY A 416 18.32 -4.38 24.34
N ARG A 417 18.64 -3.84 23.16
CA ARG A 417 19.78 -4.26 22.33
C ARG A 417 20.67 -3.08 21.90
N GLY A 418 20.83 -2.08 22.77
CA GLY A 418 21.68 -0.89 22.50
C GLY A 418 23.14 -1.24 22.20
N ASP A 419 23.63 -2.39 22.68
CA ASP A 419 25.00 -2.85 22.38
C ASP A 419 25.23 -3.27 20.92
N ILE A 420 24.19 -3.29 20.06
CA ILE A 420 24.34 -3.59 18.63
C ILE A 420 25.20 -2.50 17.98
N PRO A 421 26.35 -2.85 17.38
CA PRO A 421 27.21 -1.88 16.71
C PRO A 421 26.48 -1.09 15.63
N VAL A 422 26.53 0.24 15.73
CA VAL A 422 26.03 1.17 14.70
C VAL A 422 27.22 1.77 13.95
N GLY A 423 27.19 1.65 12.63
CA GLY A 423 28.19 2.24 11.73
C GLY A 423 27.57 3.30 10.83
N ILE A 424 28.28 4.41 10.61
CA ILE A 424 27.79 5.50 9.74
C ILE A 424 28.70 5.75 8.54
N TYR A 425 28.13 6.28 7.45
CA TYR A 425 28.92 6.75 6.33
C TYR A 425 29.64 8.06 6.70
N LYS A 426 30.98 8.06 6.68
CA LYS A 426 31.83 9.21 7.07
C LYS A 426 32.44 9.98 5.90
N LYS A 427 32.13 9.59 4.66
CA LYS A 427 32.60 10.28 3.46
C LYS A 427 31.51 11.24 2.95
N ASN A 428 31.86 12.05 1.95
CA ASN A 428 30.90 12.95 1.33
C ASN A 428 29.89 12.17 0.49
N LEU A 429 28.61 12.26 0.83
CA LEU A 429 27.51 11.82 -0.03
C LEU A 429 26.95 13.04 -0.77
N PRO A 430 26.83 13.00 -2.11
CA PRO A 430 26.18 14.07 -2.86
C PRO A 430 24.69 14.17 -2.50
N ASP A 431 24.22 15.39 -2.23
CA ASP A 431 22.80 15.72 -2.02
C ASP A 431 22.06 14.80 -1.02
N PRO A 432 22.57 14.63 0.22
CA PRO A 432 22.01 13.69 1.18
C PRO A 432 20.56 14.00 1.52
N ASP A 433 19.80 12.95 1.80
CA ASP A 433 18.37 13.08 2.01
C ASP A 433 18.00 13.70 3.37
N LEU A 434 16.91 14.46 3.36
CA LEU A 434 16.29 14.97 4.59
C LEU A 434 15.51 13.87 5.29
N SER A 435 15.42 13.96 6.62
CA SER A 435 14.51 13.12 7.41
C SER A 435 13.49 13.96 8.17
N PHE A 436 12.25 13.48 8.22
CA PHE A 436 11.18 14.06 9.02
C PHE A 436 11.11 13.51 10.44
N TYR A 437 11.87 12.46 10.76
CA TYR A 437 11.70 11.73 12.01
C TYR A 437 12.99 11.48 12.79
N LEU A 438 14.17 11.39 12.16
CA LEU A 438 15.40 11.00 12.86
C LEU A 438 15.73 11.93 14.05
N ASP A 439 15.57 13.24 13.89
CA ASP A 439 15.80 14.20 14.97
C ASP A 439 14.86 13.97 16.16
N ALA A 440 13.60 13.63 15.89
CA ALA A 440 12.62 13.35 16.92
C ALA A 440 12.96 12.07 17.70
N LEU A 441 13.69 11.12 17.10
CA LEU A 441 14.11 9.89 17.76
C LEU A 441 15.24 10.09 18.77
N THR A 442 16.01 11.18 18.65
CA THR A 442 17.08 11.50 19.62
C THR A 442 16.56 11.81 21.03
N LYS A 443 15.24 11.99 21.20
CA LYS A 443 14.64 12.18 22.53
C LYS A 443 14.59 10.89 23.36
N PHE A 444 14.70 9.72 22.73
CA PHE A 444 14.66 8.42 23.39
C PHE A 444 16.05 8.02 23.93
N PRO A 445 16.15 7.08 24.89
CA PRO A 445 17.43 6.65 25.44
C PRO A 445 18.37 6.09 24.36
N HIS A 446 19.58 6.64 24.29
CA HIS A 446 20.68 6.24 23.41
C HIS A 446 22.01 6.65 24.05
N ASP A 447 23.12 6.04 23.62
CA ASP A 447 24.48 6.40 24.06
C ASP A 447 25.46 6.66 22.90
N LEU A 448 24.97 6.61 21.65
CA LEU A 448 25.73 6.94 20.45
C LEU A 448 25.30 8.28 19.81
N ASP A 449 26.27 8.97 19.22
CA ASP A 449 26.06 10.15 18.37
C ASP A 449 26.94 10.08 17.11
N GLN A 450 26.82 11.07 16.22
CA GLN A 450 27.58 11.10 14.97
C GLN A 450 29.10 11.14 15.19
N GLU A 451 29.58 11.75 16.28
CA GLU A 451 31.02 11.91 16.55
C GLU A 451 31.64 10.60 17.06
N SER A 452 30.93 9.94 17.97
CA SER A 452 31.34 8.70 18.65
C SER A 452 31.12 7.45 17.81
N ALA A 453 30.13 7.44 16.90
CA ALA A 453 29.87 6.31 16.02
C ALA A 453 31.09 6.02 15.11
N LEU A 454 31.39 4.73 14.92
CA LEU A 454 32.44 4.31 13.99
C LEU A 454 32.00 4.46 12.54
N SER A 455 32.94 4.48 11.59
CA SER A 455 32.54 4.34 10.19
C SER A 455 31.92 2.96 9.93
N ALA A 456 30.96 2.88 9.02
CA ALA A 456 30.33 1.62 8.65
C ALA A 456 31.35 0.56 8.21
N VAL A 457 32.39 0.95 7.46
CA VAL A 457 33.47 0.04 7.04
C VAL A 457 34.26 -0.51 8.23
N GLU A 458 34.54 0.31 9.25
CA GLU A 458 35.19 -0.17 10.49
C GLU A 458 34.29 -1.16 11.25
N VAL A 459 32.98 -0.87 11.35
CA VAL A 459 32.00 -1.78 11.96
C VAL A 459 31.98 -3.11 11.20
N TYR A 460 31.84 -3.08 9.86
CA TYR A 460 31.88 -4.28 9.03
C TYR A 460 33.15 -5.10 9.27
N LYS A 461 34.34 -4.48 9.25
CA LYS A 461 35.61 -5.19 9.49
C LYS A 461 35.66 -5.80 10.90
N ASN A 462 35.23 -5.07 11.92
CA ASN A 462 35.22 -5.53 13.32
C ASN A 462 34.24 -6.67 13.56
N VAL A 463 33.06 -6.61 12.92
CA VAL A 463 32.00 -7.61 13.08
C VAL A 463 32.32 -8.86 12.26
N LEU A 464 32.56 -8.72 10.95
CA LEU A 464 32.79 -9.86 10.05
C LEU A 464 34.02 -10.68 10.43
N SER A 465 35.10 -10.05 10.89
CA SER A 465 36.34 -10.76 11.28
C SER A 465 36.13 -11.76 12.42
N LYS A 466 35.10 -11.57 13.25
CA LYS A 466 34.75 -12.45 14.38
C LYS A 466 33.82 -13.58 13.99
N GLN A 467 33.24 -13.55 12.78
CA GLN A 467 32.24 -14.52 12.36
C GLN A 467 32.88 -15.76 11.71
N PRO A 468 32.22 -16.93 11.80
CA PRO A 468 32.58 -18.08 10.98
C PRO A 468 32.51 -17.74 9.49
N ASP A 469 33.28 -18.46 8.67
CA ASP A 469 33.23 -18.29 7.23
C ASP A 469 31.83 -18.62 6.69
N LYS A 470 31.38 -17.87 5.69
CA LYS A 470 30.09 -18.02 5.00
C LYS A 470 28.90 -18.12 5.95
N SER A 471 28.90 -17.31 7.01
CA SER A 471 27.85 -17.34 8.03
C SER A 471 26.98 -16.09 8.12
N VAL A 472 27.40 -14.98 7.50
CA VAL A 472 26.71 -13.69 7.61
C VAL A 472 25.90 -13.39 6.36
N THR A 473 24.63 -13.03 6.54
CA THR A 473 23.81 -12.42 5.48
C THR A 473 23.77 -10.92 5.68
N ILE A 474 24.09 -10.17 4.63
CA ILE A 474 23.92 -8.71 4.61
C ILE A 474 22.58 -8.43 3.95
N VAL A 475 21.72 -7.66 4.60
CA VAL A 475 20.46 -7.16 4.04
C VAL A 475 20.61 -5.66 3.84
N SER A 476 20.71 -5.27 2.58
CA SER A 476 20.86 -3.89 2.10
C SER A 476 19.53 -3.38 1.59
N VAL A 477 19.00 -2.36 2.25
CA VAL A 477 17.73 -1.72 1.90
C VAL A 477 17.89 -0.27 1.47
N GLY A 478 19.13 0.25 1.48
CA GLY A 478 19.46 1.60 1.05
C GLY A 478 20.60 1.67 0.04
N PHE A 479 21.35 2.77 0.04
CA PHE A 479 22.42 3.01 -0.94
C PHE A 479 23.66 2.15 -0.77
N ILE A 480 24.31 1.80 -1.87
CA ILE A 480 25.40 0.81 -1.90
C ILE A 480 26.77 1.36 -1.44
N VAL A 481 26.85 2.60 -0.94
CA VAL A 481 28.12 3.32 -0.70
C VAL A 481 29.01 2.65 0.35
N ASN A 482 28.43 2.15 1.45
CA ASN A 482 29.15 1.44 2.50
C ASN A 482 29.72 0.11 1.98
N LEU A 483 28.92 -0.63 1.22
CA LEU A 483 29.32 -1.91 0.65
C LEU A 483 30.38 -1.76 -0.44
N TYR A 484 30.29 -0.70 -1.26
CA TYR A 484 31.30 -0.36 -2.25
C TYR A 484 32.66 -0.10 -1.59
N ASP A 485 32.68 0.70 -0.53
CA ASP A 485 33.92 0.99 0.21
C ASP A 485 34.48 -0.26 0.89
N LEU A 486 33.63 -1.08 1.51
CA LEU A 486 34.02 -2.35 2.09
C LEU A 486 34.64 -3.28 1.04
N LEU A 487 34.05 -3.35 -0.17
CA LEU A 487 34.55 -4.17 -1.27
C LEU A 487 35.90 -3.68 -1.79
N LYS A 488 36.16 -2.38 -1.78
CA LYS A 488 37.45 -1.81 -2.15
C LYS A 488 38.53 -2.08 -1.09
N GLU A 489 38.16 -2.04 0.18
CA GLU A 489 39.11 -2.09 1.29
C GLU A 489 39.36 -3.49 1.85
N ALA A 490 38.38 -4.41 1.78
CA ALA A 490 38.45 -5.74 2.38
C ALA A 490 37.68 -6.80 1.56
N PRO A 491 37.97 -6.98 0.26
CA PRO A 491 37.28 -7.96 -0.59
C PRO A 491 37.41 -9.40 -0.05
N ASP A 492 38.60 -9.78 0.44
CA ASP A 492 38.85 -11.11 1.01
C ASP A 492 37.99 -11.37 2.25
N LEU A 493 37.67 -10.33 3.04
CA LEU A 493 36.83 -10.48 4.22
C LEU A 493 35.39 -10.77 3.81
N ILE A 494 34.88 -10.10 2.78
CA ILE A 494 33.55 -10.38 2.21
C ILE A 494 33.53 -11.80 1.64
N GLU A 495 34.56 -12.16 0.86
CA GLU A 495 34.66 -13.49 0.26
C GLU A 495 34.64 -14.60 1.31
N HIS A 496 35.34 -14.45 2.44
CA HIS A 496 35.34 -15.49 3.46
C HIS A 496 34.08 -15.48 4.33
N LYS A 497 33.55 -14.30 4.70
CA LYS A 497 32.56 -14.21 5.79
C LYS A 497 31.11 -14.11 5.32
N VAL A 498 30.87 -13.48 4.18
CA VAL A 498 29.51 -13.22 3.69
C VAL A 498 28.99 -14.42 2.91
N ALA A 499 27.88 -14.96 3.41
CA ALA A 499 27.14 -16.05 2.81
C ALA A 499 26.31 -15.58 1.62
N GLU A 500 25.62 -14.44 1.78
CA GLU A 500 24.68 -13.88 0.81
C GLU A 500 24.52 -12.37 1.05
N LEU A 501 24.36 -11.61 -0.02
CA LEU A 501 23.93 -10.22 -0.01
C LEU A 501 22.51 -10.12 -0.57
N VAL A 502 21.58 -9.61 0.22
CA VAL A 502 20.20 -9.32 -0.19
C VAL A 502 20.06 -7.82 -0.39
N ILE A 503 19.55 -7.41 -1.55
CA ILE A 503 19.41 -6.00 -1.94
C ILE A 503 17.93 -5.71 -2.20
N MET A 504 17.36 -4.72 -1.53
CA MET A 504 16.08 -4.15 -1.92
C MET A 504 16.29 -3.34 -3.21
N GLY A 505 15.59 -3.73 -4.27
CA GLY A 505 15.64 -3.05 -5.57
C GLY A 505 15.68 -4.00 -6.77
N GLY A 506 16.05 -3.46 -7.94
CA GLY A 506 16.10 -4.22 -9.20
C GLY A 506 17.36 -3.92 -10.02
N PRO A 507 17.96 -4.91 -10.70
CA PRO A 507 19.33 -4.86 -11.24
C PRO A 507 19.54 -3.96 -12.48
N ARG A 508 18.50 -3.52 -13.20
CA ARG A 508 18.64 -2.63 -14.37
C ARG A 508 17.46 -1.66 -14.46
N GLY A 509 17.73 -0.36 -14.27
CA GLY A 509 16.72 0.71 -14.45
C GLY A 509 16.76 1.86 -13.44
N GLY A 510 17.82 2.03 -12.65
CA GLY A 510 17.89 3.14 -11.68
C GLY A 510 16.84 3.02 -10.58
N GLY A 511 16.64 1.81 -10.03
CA GLY A 511 15.88 1.66 -8.79
C GLY A 511 16.43 2.61 -7.73
N PHE A 512 15.55 3.15 -6.89
CA PHE A 512 15.84 4.24 -5.96
C PHE A 512 17.21 4.09 -5.26
N ASN A 513 17.43 2.96 -4.60
CA ASN A 513 18.65 2.62 -3.87
C ASN A 513 19.92 2.47 -4.71
N LEU A 514 19.79 2.16 -6.00
CA LEU A 514 20.89 1.74 -6.86
C LEU A 514 21.45 2.87 -7.74
N GLY A 515 20.78 4.02 -7.80
CA GLY A 515 21.18 5.14 -8.64
C GLY A 515 21.04 6.53 -8.02
N ARG A 516 20.31 6.68 -6.91
CA ARG A 516 20.21 7.96 -6.18
C ARG A 516 21.59 8.42 -5.68
N HIS A 517 21.76 9.73 -5.44
CA HIS A 517 23.03 10.33 -5.00
C HIS A 517 24.20 10.10 -5.94
N ASN A 518 23.91 9.91 -7.23
CA ASN A 518 24.90 9.63 -8.28
C ASN A 518 25.73 8.35 -8.01
N THR A 519 25.11 7.33 -7.42
CA THR A 519 25.77 6.07 -7.02
C THR A 519 25.79 4.99 -8.10
N SER A 520 25.21 5.22 -9.28
CA SER A 520 25.06 4.20 -10.34
C SER A 520 26.38 3.49 -10.70
N SER A 521 27.49 4.21 -10.81
CA SER A 521 28.80 3.61 -11.13
C SER A 521 29.39 2.78 -10.00
N LEU A 522 29.07 3.12 -8.74
CA LEU A 522 29.45 2.34 -7.55
C LEU A 522 28.66 1.03 -7.53
N THR A 523 27.36 1.12 -7.82
CA THR A 523 26.48 -0.05 -7.96
C THR A 523 26.97 -0.99 -9.05
N GLU A 524 27.26 -0.49 -10.26
CA GLU A 524 27.80 -1.31 -11.35
C GLU A 524 29.08 -2.04 -10.93
N TYR A 525 30.01 -1.31 -10.30
CA TYR A 525 31.24 -1.90 -9.78
C TYR A 525 30.96 -3.00 -8.74
N LEU A 526 30.10 -2.72 -7.75
CA LEU A 526 29.75 -3.69 -6.71
C LEU A 526 29.12 -4.93 -7.32
N LEU A 527 28.14 -4.76 -8.20
CA LEU A 527 27.49 -5.89 -8.84
C LEU A 527 28.50 -6.71 -9.64
N GLU A 528 29.43 -6.11 -10.36
CA GLU A 528 30.45 -6.86 -11.10
C GLU A 528 31.43 -7.63 -10.18
N HIS A 529 31.81 -7.05 -9.04
CA HIS A 529 32.96 -7.52 -8.26
C HIS A 529 32.59 -8.20 -6.92
N TRP A 530 31.32 -8.18 -6.51
CA TRP A 530 30.90 -8.79 -5.25
C TRP A 530 31.08 -10.32 -5.28
N PRO A 531 31.79 -10.91 -4.30
CA PRO A 531 32.25 -12.30 -4.37
C PRO A 531 31.24 -13.34 -3.86
N SER A 532 30.17 -12.92 -3.17
CA SER A 532 29.13 -13.84 -2.67
C SER A 532 27.85 -13.77 -3.51
N PRO A 533 26.95 -14.76 -3.40
CA PRO A 533 25.61 -14.68 -3.98
C PRO A 533 24.91 -13.35 -3.68
N ILE A 534 24.27 -12.80 -4.72
CA ILE A 534 23.42 -11.60 -4.60
C ILE A 534 21.98 -12.00 -4.87
N VAL A 535 21.06 -11.46 -4.08
CA VAL A 535 19.62 -11.59 -4.27
C VAL A 535 18.95 -10.23 -4.29
N PHE A 536 18.16 -9.98 -5.33
CA PHE A 536 17.31 -8.79 -5.40
C PHE A 536 15.90 -9.06 -4.93
N SER A 537 15.42 -8.24 -3.99
CA SER A 537 14.02 -8.19 -3.57
C SER A 537 13.36 -6.93 -4.15
N GLY A 538 12.52 -7.11 -5.17
CA GLY A 538 11.66 -6.07 -5.73
C GLY A 538 10.20 -6.14 -5.26
N ALA A 539 9.92 -6.92 -4.21
CA ALA A 539 8.59 -7.09 -3.64
C ALA A 539 8.28 -6.00 -2.59
N GLY A 540 7.01 -5.85 -2.18
CA GLY A 540 6.58 -4.87 -1.17
C GLY A 540 5.46 -3.94 -1.65
N THR A 541 5.36 -3.68 -2.96
CA THR A 541 4.29 -2.85 -3.52
C THR A 541 2.91 -3.46 -3.28
N GLY A 542 2.03 -2.67 -2.68
CA GLY A 542 0.68 -3.04 -2.26
C GLY A 542 0.61 -3.92 -1.01
N ILE A 543 1.74 -4.24 -0.37
CA ILE A 543 1.77 -4.82 0.97
C ILE A 543 1.88 -3.64 1.92
N PHE A 544 0.82 -3.37 2.68
CA PHE A 544 0.66 -2.13 3.43
C PHE A 544 0.73 -2.41 4.95
N THR A 545 1.69 -1.79 5.64
CA THR A 545 1.96 -2.01 7.08
C THR A 545 2.31 -0.70 7.81
N GLY A 546 2.28 -0.71 9.14
CA GLY A 546 2.70 0.37 10.02
C GLY A 546 1.57 1.06 10.78
N GLU A 547 0.32 0.88 10.39
CA GLU A 547 -0.84 1.47 11.07
C GLU A 547 -1.03 0.91 12.48
N GLY A 548 -0.71 -0.37 12.71
CA GLY A 548 -0.82 -1.00 14.02
C GLY A 548 0.09 -0.41 15.09
N LEU A 549 1.15 0.31 14.69
CA LEU A 549 2.04 1.03 15.60
C LEU A 549 1.32 2.11 16.40
N GLU A 550 0.18 2.64 15.93
CA GLU A 550 -0.66 3.60 16.65
C GLU A 550 -0.93 3.14 18.09
N ASN A 551 -1.20 1.84 18.23
CA ASN A 551 -1.58 1.18 19.48
C ASN A 551 -0.39 0.67 20.31
N SER A 552 0.85 0.88 19.86
CA SER A 552 2.05 0.51 20.61
C SER A 552 2.42 1.55 21.67
N ALA A 553 3.37 1.22 22.55
CA ALA A 553 3.77 2.09 23.66
C ALA A 553 4.27 3.47 23.19
N LEU A 554 4.01 4.53 23.96
CA LEU A 554 4.46 5.90 23.62
C LEU A 554 5.98 6.04 23.68
N GLU A 555 6.64 5.18 24.46
CA GLU A 555 8.09 5.08 24.57
C GLU A 555 8.74 4.36 23.38
N ASN A 556 7.95 3.86 22.41
CA ASN A 556 8.44 3.17 21.23
C ASN A 556 8.97 4.16 20.17
N PRO A 557 10.28 4.18 19.88
CA PRO A 557 10.85 5.04 18.85
C PRO A 557 10.38 4.66 17.42
N ILE A 558 10.02 3.40 17.16
CA ILE A 558 9.45 2.96 15.87
C ILE A 558 8.10 3.64 15.64
N ARG A 559 7.27 3.67 16.68
CA ARG A 559 5.99 4.38 16.68
C ARG A 559 6.17 5.86 16.40
N GLU A 560 7.11 6.50 17.09
CA GLU A 560 7.39 7.93 16.87
C GLU A 560 7.86 8.20 15.44
N ALA A 561 8.68 7.33 14.87
CA ALA A 561 9.15 7.49 13.50
C ALA A 561 7.99 7.54 12.50
N TYR A 562 7.08 6.56 12.58
CA TYR A 562 5.88 6.52 11.76
C TYR A 562 4.96 7.73 12.02
N TYR A 563 4.79 8.12 13.29
CA TYR A 563 3.99 9.27 13.67
C TYR A 563 4.51 10.57 13.06
N GLN A 564 5.82 10.80 13.11
CA GLN A 564 6.45 11.99 12.54
C GLN A 564 6.45 11.95 11.00
N PHE A 565 6.73 10.79 10.42
CA PHE A 565 6.68 10.60 8.97
C PHE A 565 5.30 10.92 8.38
N PHE A 566 4.23 10.52 9.06
CA PHE A 566 2.84 10.81 8.68
C PHE A 566 2.28 12.11 9.30
N ASN A 567 3.16 13.04 9.68
CA ASN A 567 2.79 14.37 10.19
C ASN A 567 1.77 14.30 11.34
N SER A 568 2.17 13.63 12.42
CA SER A 568 1.33 13.41 13.61
C SER A 568 0.08 12.55 13.36
N ASN A 569 0.15 11.60 12.42
CA ASN A 569 -0.88 10.59 12.16
C ASN A 569 -0.27 9.20 12.03
N PHE A 570 -1.12 8.18 11.84
CA PHE A 570 -0.69 6.82 11.46
C PHE A 570 -1.38 6.42 10.17
N CYS A 571 -0.59 5.84 9.27
CA CYS A 571 -1.05 5.29 8.01
C CYS A 571 -0.27 4.02 7.68
N GLN A 572 -0.77 3.29 6.69
CA GLN A 572 -0.02 2.16 6.13
C GLN A 572 0.95 2.63 5.04
N ARG A 573 2.10 1.96 4.94
CA ARG A 573 3.18 2.22 3.98
C ARG A 573 3.52 0.92 3.25
N HIS A 574 4.00 1.02 2.01
CA HIS A 574 4.49 -0.15 1.28
C HIS A 574 5.64 -0.81 2.05
N SER A 575 5.67 -2.14 2.08
CA SER A 575 6.66 -2.90 2.87
C SER A 575 7.84 -3.40 2.00
N TRP A 576 8.58 -2.49 1.34
CA TRP A 576 9.68 -2.87 0.45
C TRP A 576 10.86 -3.49 1.20
N ASP A 577 11.30 -2.84 2.26
CA ASP A 577 12.49 -3.22 3.02
C ASP A 577 12.22 -4.41 3.94
N GLN A 578 11.01 -4.46 4.52
CA GLN A 578 10.54 -5.58 5.32
C GLN A 578 10.50 -6.87 4.50
N MET A 579 10.17 -6.79 3.20
CA MET A 579 10.21 -7.96 2.32
C MET A 579 11.64 -8.43 2.05
N ALA A 580 12.60 -7.50 1.89
CA ALA A 580 14.02 -7.85 1.79
C ALA A 580 14.55 -8.49 3.09
N VAL A 581 14.16 -7.95 4.26
CA VAL A 581 14.45 -8.54 5.58
C VAL A 581 13.82 -9.92 5.72
N LEU A 582 12.54 -10.10 5.36
CA LEU A 582 11.85 -11.38 5.47
C LEU A 582 12.57 -12.47 4.69
N TYR A 583 12.97 -12.19 3.45
CA TYR A 583 13.79 -13.10 2.65
C TYR A 583 15.18 -13.28 3.27
N GLY A 584 15.83 -12.18 3.66
CA GLY A 584 17.16 -12.18 4.27
C GLY A 584 17.23 -13.08 5.50
N VAL A 585 16.15 -13.19 6.28
CA VAL A 585 16.08 -14.04 7.47
C VAL A 585 15.57 -15.44 7.15
N ARG A 586 14.43 -15.55 6.46
CA ARG A 586 13.71 -16.83 6.29
C ARG A 586 14.00 -17.55 4.98
N GLY A 587 14.68 -16.90 4.03
CA GLY A 587 15.14 -17.49 2.76
C GLY A 587 14.00 -17.85 1.80
N ILE A 588 14.31 -18.77 0.87
CA ILE A 588 13.29 -19.50 0.11
C ILE A 588 12.55 -20.44 1.07
N ALA A 589 11.22 -20.49 0.96
CA ALA A 589 10.32 -21.30 1.79
C ALA A 589 8.87 -21.05 1.33
N ASP A 590 7.88 -21.20 2.22
CA ASP A 590 6.46 -20.84 2.03
C ASP A 590 6.24 -19.37 1.61
N TYR A 591 7.26 -18.52 1.76
CA TYR A 591 7.21 -17.11 1.41
C TYR A 591 7.70 -16.84 -0.01
N PHE A 592 8.77 -17.50 -0.46
CA PHE A 592 9.46 -17.13 -1.69
C PHE A 592 9.91 -18.36 -2.46
N SER A 593 9.78 -18.31 -3.79
CA SER A 593 10.39 -19.28 -4.70
C SER A 593 11.37 -18.62 -5.66
N GLU A 594 12.32 -19.39 -6.18
CA GLU A 594 13.18 -18.94 -7.27
C GLU A 594 12.35 -18.74 -8.57
N PRO A 595 12.60 -17.67 -9.34
CA PRO A 595 11.99 -17.50 -10.64
C PRO A 595 12.52 -18.54 -11.63
N THR A 596 11.66 -19.04 -12.51
CA THR A 596 12.03 -20.05 -13.52
C THR A 596 12.98 -19.53 -14.62
N ASP A 597 13.10 -18.21 -14.78
CA ASP A 597 13.91 -17.52 -15.82
C ASP A 597 15.15 -16.83 -15.22
N VAL A 598 16.00 -17.56 -14.51
CA VAL A 598 17.27 -17.05 -13.95
C VAL A 598 18.28 -16.58 -15.02
N ASP A 599 18.10 -16.97 -16.28
CA ASP A 599 19.09 -16.76 -17.36
C ASP A 599 18.81 -15.54 -18.26
N ARG A 600 17.75 -14.74 -17.99
CA ARG A 600 17.35 -13.66 -18.90
C ARG A 600 18.34 -12.47 -18.95
N TRP A 601 19.33 -12.42 -18.06
CA TRP A 601 20.17 -11.23 -17.84
C TRP A 601 21.68 -11.50 -17.81
N GLY A 602 22.12 -12.74 -18.06
CA GLY A 602 23.54 -13.06 -18.30
C GLY A 602 24.49 -12.88 -17.12
N LEU A 603 24.01 -13.03 -15.88
CA LEU A 603 24.87 -13.01 -14.69
C LEU A 603 25.38 -14.41 -14.35
N GLY A 604 26.57 -14.48 -13.74
CA GLY A 604 27.21 -15.74 -13.35
C GLY A 604 26.40 -16.56 -12.34
N PRO A 605 26.73 -17.86 -12.16
CA PRO A 605 26.02 -18.77 -11.27
C PRO A 605 25.85 -18.23 -9.83
N GLY A 606 24.67 -18.43 -9.24
CA GLY A 606 24.39 -18.06 -7.84
C GLY A 606 23.84 -16.64 -7.61
N ARG A 607 23.53 -15.88 -8.67
CA ARG A 607 22.90 -14.56 -8.57
C ARG A 607 21.41 -14.62 -8.87
N ARG A 608 20.56 -14.24 -7.89
CA ARG A 608 19.10 -14.24 -8.01
C ARG A 608 18.61 -12.82 -8.28
N LEU A 609 17.97 -12.63 -9.43
CA LEU A 609 17.62 -11.28 -9.90
C LEU A 609 16.22 -10.81 -9.52
N SER A 610 15.37 -11.70 -9.01
CA SER A 610 14.09 -11.36 -8.42
C SER A 610 13.58 -12.52 -7.57
N LEU A 611 12.76 -12.21 -6.57
CA LEU A 611 12.02 -13.19 -5.78
C LEU A 611 10.59 -13.30 -6.32
N ARG A 612 10.07 -14.52 -6.44
CA ARG A 612 8.64 -14.75 -6.65
C ARG A 612 7.96 -14.91 -5.30
N THR A 613 7.00 -14.05 -5.00
CA THR A 613 6.15 -14.14 -3.81
C THR A 613 5.15 -15.29 -3.93
N LEU A 614 4.94 -16.03 -2.85
CA LEU A 614 4.01 -17.17 -2.80
C LEU A 614 2.74 -16.88 -2.00
N LEU A 615 2.77 -15.91 -1.07
CA LEU A 615 1.62 -15.52 -0.26
C LEU A 615 0.85 -14.37 -0.89
N THR A 616 -0.38 -14.17 -0.44
CA THR A 616 -1.16 -12.96 -0.75
C THR A 616 -0.57 -11.74 -0.05
N ARG A 617 -0.92 -10.55 -0.54
CA ARG A 617 -0.46 -9.28 0.07
C ARG A 617 -0.90 -9.14 1.52
N ASP A 618 -2.13 -9.54 1.83
CA ASP A 618 -2.69 -9.46 3.18
C ASP A 618 -2.01 -10.44 4.15
N GLU A 619 -1.61 -11.62 3.66
CA GLU A 619 -0.83 -12.56 4.45
C GLU A 619 0.56 -12.02 4.78
N TYR A 620 1.27 -11.42 3.81
CA TYR A 620 2.54 -10.75 4.12
C TYR A 620 2.34 -9.58 5.08
N ALA A 621 1.35 -8.71 4.83
CA ALA A 621 1.09 -7.55 5.67
C ALA A 621 0.85 -7.97 7.12
N ARG A 622 0.06 -9.03 7.36
CA ARG A 622 -0.17 -9.57 8.70
C ARG A 622 1.11 -10.06 9.37
N ILE A 623 1.95 -10.78 8.64
CA ILE A 623 3.21 -11.33 9.18
C ILE A 623 4.17 -10.20 9.54
N ILE A 624 4.33 -9.24 8.64
CA ILE A 624 5.20 -8.08 8.82
C ILE A 624 4.69 -7.20 9.98
N GLU A 625 3.40 -6.87 10.00
CA GLU A 625 2.79 -6.05 11.04
C GLU A 625 2.99 -6.67 12.43
N ASN A 626 2.70 -7.98 12.57
CA ASN A 626 2.87 -8.69 13.84
C ASN A 626 4.31 -8.66 14.36
N LEU A 627 5.30 -8.73 13.47
CA LEU A 627 6.72 -8.63 13.83
C LEU A 627 7.12 -7.19 14.17
N MET A 628 6.58 -6.20 13.45
CA MET A 628 6.86 -4.78 13.68
C MET A 628 6.30 -4.25 15.00
N ILE A 629 5.11 -4.70 15.41
CA ILE A 629 4.46 -4.25 16.65
C ILE A 629 4.90 -5.05 17.88
N ALA A 630 5.79 -6.03 17.71
CA ALA A 630 6.27 -6.86 18.80
C ALA A 630 6.99 -5.98 19.85
N PRO A 631 6.62 -6.05 21.15
CA PRO A 631 7.29 -5.28 22.18
C PRO A 631 8.73 -5.79 22.41
N PRO A 632 9.56 -5.05 23.17
CA PRO A 632 10.83 -5.55 23.67
C PRO A 632 10.62 -6.87 24.43
N PHE A 633 11.60 -7.77 24.35
CA PHE A 633 11.55 -9.05 25.06
C PHE A 633 11.61 -8.79 26.58
N GLU A 634 10.67 -9.33 27.35
CA GLU A 634 10.61 -9.19 28.82
C GLU A 634 11.72 -9.98 29.54
#